data_AF-A0A2W0ARR3-F1
#
_entry.id   AF-A0A2W0ARR3-F1
#
_cell.length_a   1.000
_cell.length_b   1.000
_cell.length_c   1.000
_cell.angle_alpha   90.00
_cell.angle_beta   90.00
_cell.angle_gamma   90.00
#
_symmetry.space_group_name_H-M   'P 1'
#
loop_
_entity.id
_entity.type
_entity.pdbx_description
1 polymer ?
#
loop_
_entity_poly.entity_id
_entity_poly.type
_entity_poly.pdbx_seq_one_letter_code
_entity_poly.pdbx_strand_id
1 'polypeptide(L)'
;MEGIRAVGTRREYILAAGAIGNEKPIGITIEQWFSPDLGMIVSKTGHGTTGGGSSYRLEHIVQGEPDPGLFAVPSDYTRTQGPVASK
;
A
#
# COMPACT_ATOMS: atom_id res chain seq x y z
N MET A 1 12.49 1.89 11.86
CA MET A 1 11.50 0.84 11.55
C MET A 1 12.01 -0.45 12.12
N GLU A 2 11.53 -0.90 13.28
CA GLU A 2 11.79 -2.26 13.84
C GLU A 2 13.20 -2.86 13.66
N GLY A 3 14.26 -2.06 13.73
CA GLY A 3 15.63 -2.50 13.42
C GLY A 3 15.93 -2.82 11.94
N ILE A 4 14.95 -2.71 11.05
CA ILE A 4 15.07 -2.92 9.61
C ILE A 4 15.66 -1.68 8.95
N ARG A 5 16.72 -1.91 8.17
CA ARG A 5 17.33 -0.89 7.32
C ARG A 5 16.34 -0.50 6.23
N ALA A 6 16.09 0.81 6.13
CA ALA A 6 15.23 1.39 5.10
C ALA A 6 15.82 2.70 4.57
N VAL A 7 15.57 2.97 3.30
CA VAL A 7 15.94 4.20 2.59
C VAL A 7 14.67 4.98 2.29
N GLY A 8 14.62 6.22 2.76
CA GLY A 8 13.49 7.12 2.57
C GLY A 8 13.57 7.88 1.25
N THR A 9 12.42 8.08 0.63
CA THR A 9 12.23 9.02 -0.49
C THR A 9 10.98 9.84 -0.25
N ARG A 10 11.02 11.12 -0.61
CA ARG A 10 9.87 12.02 -0.62
C ARG A 10 9.68 12.56 -2.03
N ARG A 11 8.42 12.59 -2.48
CA ARG A 11 8.03 13.15 -3.77
C ARG A 11 6.83 14.06 -3.59
N GLU A 12 6.84 15.15 -4.32
CA GLU A 12 5.75 16.12 -4.34
C GLU A 12 5.21 16.22 -5.75
N TYR A 13 3.89 16.24 -5.86
CA TYR A 13 3.17 16.32 -7.12
C TYR A 13 2.10 17.39 -7.01
N ILE A 14 1.77 18.02 -8.13
CA ILE A 14 0.65 18.95 -8.24
C ILE A 14 -0.30 18.39 -9.28
N LEU A 15 -1.51 18.04 -8.84
CA LEU A 15 -2.62 17.85 -9.76
C LEU A 15 -3.17 19.24 -10.12
N ALA A 16 -3.12 19.58 -11.41
CA ALA A 16 -3.67 20.84 -11.90
C ALA A 16 -5.19 20.94 -11.62
N ALA A 17 -5.73 22.16 -11.63
CA ALA A 17 -7.17 22.36 -11.58
C ALA A 17 -7.87 21.61 -12.74
N GLY A 18 -8.98 20.96 -12.45
CA GLY A 18 -9.79 20.19 -13.39
C GLY A 18 -9.30 18.76 -13.66
N ALA A 19 -8.09 18.36 -13.22
CA ALA A 19 -7.51 17.04 -13.56
C ALA A 19 -8.37 15.86 -13.10
N ILE A 20 -9.02 15.98 -11.94
CA ILE A 20 -9.94 14.98 -11.39
C ILE A 20 -11.27 15.61 -10.96
N GLY A 21 -11.66 16.71 -11.60
CA GLY A 21 -12.85 17.49 -11.21
C GLY A 21 -12.62 18.43 -10.02
N ASN A 22 -11.37 18.63 -9.59
CA ASN A 22 -10.98 19.58 -8.55
C ASN A 22 -10.99 21.03 -9.07
N GLU A 23 -11.57 21.97 -8.32
CA GLU A 23 -11.64 23.39 -8.73
C GLU A 23 -10.30 24.14 -8.59
N LYS A 24 -9.46 23.75 -7.62
CA LYS A 24 -8.13 24.32 -7.36
C LYS A 24 -7.06 23.24 -7.50
N PRO A 25 -5.80 23.59 -7.82
CA PRO A 25 -4.71 22.61 -7.82
C PRO A 25 -4.59 21.88 -6.47
N ILE A 26 -4.29 20.59 -6.51
CA ILE A 26 -4.10 19.76 -5.32
C ILE A 26 -2.63 19.37 -5.24
N GLY A 27 -1.98 19.77 -4.14
CA GLY A 27 -0.63 19.28 -3.82
C GLY A 27 -0.73 17.91 -3.17
N ILE A 28 0.15 17.00 -3.56
CA ILE A 28 0.26 15.65 -3.00
C ILE A 28 1.70 15.42 -2.60
N THR A 29 1.92 15.10 -1.34
CA THR A 29 3.21 14.66 -0.81
C THR A 29 3.16 13.16 -0.54
N ILE A 30 4.11 12.42 -1.09
CA ILE A 30 4.28 10.99 -0.86
C ILE A 30 5.65 10.76 -0.23
N GLU A 31 5.66 10.16 0.94
CA GLU A 31 6.85 9.68 1.63
C GLU A 31 6.86 8.16 1.64
N GLN A 32 7.97 7.54 1.23
CA GLN A 32 8.13 6.10 1.10
C GLN A 32 9.46 5.66 1.70
N TRP A 33 9.45 4.53 2.39
CA TRP A 33 10.62 3.91 2.98
C TRP A 33 10.76 2.49 2.45
N PHE A 34 11.82 2.26 1.67
CA PHE A 34 12.11 0.97 1.05
C PHE A 34 13.22 0.25 1.81
N SER A 35 13.01 -1.00 2.17
CA SER A 35 14.06 -1.85 2.74
C SER A 35 14.76 -2.65 1.64
N PRO A 36 16.06 -2.42 1.38
CA PRO A 36 16.81 -3.22 0.41
C PRO A 36 16.90 -4.68 0.82
N ASP A 37 16.99 -4.94 2.12
CA ASP A 37 17.19 -6.28 2.67
C ASP A 37 15.93 -7.15 2.50
N LEU A 38 14.74 -6.53 2.56
CA LEU A 38 13.46 -7.20 2.30
C LEU A 38 12.97 -7.06 0.85
N GLY A 39 13.61 -6.20 0.05
CA GLY A 39 13.18 -5.91 -1.32
C GLY A 39 11.81 -5.23 -1.43
N MET A 40 11.31 -4.56 -0.38
CA MET A 40 9.94 -4.01 -0.37
C MET A 40 9.81 -2.68 0.40
N ILE A 41 8.67 -2.01 0.20
CA ILE A 41 8.29 -0.82 0.96
C ILE A 41 7.80 -1.26 2.33
N VAL A 42 8.39 -0.72 3.40
CA VAL A 42 8.02 -1.01 4.79
C VAL A 42 7.15 0.10 5.41
N SER A 43 7.15 1.30 4.81
CA SER A 43 6.14 2.31 5.09
C SER A 43 5.94 3.26 3.91
N LYS A 44 4.70 3.74 3.76
CA LYS A 44 4.32 4.78 2.82
C LYS A 44 3.27 5.68 3.46
N THR A 45 3.45 6.99 3.34
CA THR A 45 2.45 7.98 3.74
C THR A 45 2.17 8.90 2.57
N GLY A 46 0.90 9.10 2.25
CA GLY A 46 0.42 10.06 1.28
C GLY A 46 -0.43 11.13 1.98
N HIS A 47 -0.18 12.40 1.66
CA HIS A 47 -0.95 13.53 2.16
C HIS A 47 -1.27 14.50 1.03
N GLY A 48 -2.54 14.86 0.89
CA GLY A 48 -3.04 15.87 -0.04
C GLY A 48 -3.37 17.17 0.69
N THR A 49 -3.14 18.31 0.04
CA THR A 49 -3.44 19.64 0.60
C THR A 49 -4.92 19.87 0.89
N THR A 50 -5.80 19.03 0.34
CA THR A 50 -7.25 19.04 0.57
C THR A 50 -7.67 18.17 1.77
N GLY A 51 -6.73 17.63 2.54
CA GLY A 51 -6.99 16.85 3.75
C GLY A 51 -7.17 15.34 3.53
N GLY A 52 -7.10 14.87 2.28
CA GLY A 52 -7.06 13.43 1.96
C GLY A 52 -5.67 12.83 2.20
N GLY A 53 -5.60 11.56 2.57
CA GLY A 53 -4.33 10.86 2.76
C GLY A 53 -4.49 9.38 3.05
N SER A 54 -3.39 8.65 2.96
CA SER A 54 -3.34 7.24 3.35
C SER A 54 -1.98 6.93 3.97
N SER A 55 -1.97 6.03 4.96
CA SER A 55 -0.75 5.49 5.52
C SER A 55 -0.75 3.98 5.37
N TYR A 56 0.43 3.45 5.12
CA TYR A 56 0.75 2.05 5.08
C TYR A 56 2.03 1.86 5.89
N ARG A 57 2.02 0.89 6.80
CA ARG A 57 3.17 0.57 7.62
C ARG A 57 3.13 -0.91 7.95
N LEU A 58 4.26 -1.57 7.74
CA LEU A 58 4.47 -2.93 8.22
C LEU A 58 4.97 -2.88 9.66
N GLU A 59 4.39 -3.73 10.49
CA GLU A 59 4.71 -3.88 11.91
C GLU A 59 4.87 -5.38 12.23
N HIS A 60 5.62 -5.67 13.29
CA HIS A 60 5.96 -7.02 13.75
C HIS A 60 6.56 -7.90 12.64
N ILE A 61 7.56 -7.36 11.93
CA ILE A 61 8.18 -8.07 10.81
C ILE A 61 9.08 -9.19 11.33
N VAL A 62 8.74 -10.43 10.99
CA VAL A 62 9.56 -11.62 11.23
C VAL A 62 10.12 -12.11 9.89
N GLN A 63 11.44 -12.26 9.79
CA GLN A 63 12.11 -12.78 8.61
C GLN A 63 12.31 -14.30 8.76
N GLY A 64 11.62 -15.08 7.95
CA GLY A 64 11.67 -16.54 7.98
C GLY A 64 10.57 -17.15 7.11
N GLU A 65 10.51 -18.47 7.06
CA GLU A 65 9.44 -19.18 6.37
C GLU A 65 8.11 -18.95 7.11
N PRO A 66 7.04 -18.51 6.43
CA PRO A 66 5.73 -18.41 7.05
C PRO A 66 5.13 -19.79 7.31
N ASP A 67 4.21 -19.89 8.25
CA ASP A 67 3.44 -21.13 8.45
C ASP A 67 2.67 -21.47 7.15
N PRO A 68 2.89 -22.64 6.52
CA PRO A 68 2.16 -23.05 5.32
C PRO A 68 0.65 -23.08 5.50
N GLY A 69 0.17 -23.28 6.74
CA GLY A 69 -1.25 -23.25 7.09
C GLY A 69 -1.92 -21.90 6.83
N LEU A 70 -1.17 -20.78 6.80
CA LEU A 70 -1.68 -19.46 6.43
C LEU A 70 -2.12 -19.37 4.97
N PHE A 71 -1.63 -20.28 4.13
CA PHE A 71 -1.94 -20.36 2.71
C PHE A 71 -2.86 -21.54 2.38
N ALA A 72 -3.24 -22.33 3.37
CA ALA A 72 -4.25 -23.37 3.21
C ALA A 72 -5.64 -22.73 3.16
N VAL A 73 -6.51 -23.27 2.30
CA VAL A 73 -7.92 -22.88 2.27
C VAL A 73 -8.57 -23.40 3.57
N PRO A 74 -9.27 -22.56 4.34
CA PRO A 74 -9.99 -23.01 5.54
C PRO A 74 -10.99 -24.13 5.20
N SER A 75 -11.13 -25.11 6.10
CA SER A 75 -11.98 -26.29 5.86
C SER A 75 -13.47 -25.97 5.71
N ASP A 76 -13.91 -24.85 6.26
CA ASP A 76 -15.27 -24.32 6.20
C ASP A 76 -15.50 -23.38 5.02
N TYR A 77 -14.47 -23.11 4.21
CA TYR A 77 -14.58 -22.27 3.03
C TYR A 77 -15.42 -22.94 1.94
N THR A 78 -16.57 -22.34 1.62
CA THR A 78 -17.43 -22.77 0.52
C THR A 78 -17.17 -21.91 -0.72
N ARG A 79 -16.74 -22.52 -1.83
CA ARG A 79 -16.64 -21.83 -3.12
C ARG A 79 -18.03 -21.56 -3.68
N THR A 80 -18.34 -20.29 -3.94
CA THR A 80 -19.50 -19.92 -4.76
C THR A 80 -19.03 -19.71 -6.20
N GLN A 81 -19.72 -20.32 -7.16
CA GLN A 81 -19.44 -20.08 -8.57
C GLN A 81 -20.09 -18.74 -8.95
N GLY A 82 -19.29 -17.75 -9.37
CA GLY A 82 -19.80 -16.50 -9.91
C GLY A 82 -20.59 -16.74 -11.20
N PRO A 83 -21.46 -15.80 -11.64
CA PRO A 83 -22.21 -15.95 -12.87
C PRO A 83 -21.26 -16.22 -14.04
N VAL A 84 -21.54 -17.29 -14.79
CA VAL A 84 -20.76 -17.66 -15.97
C VAL A 84 -21.06 -16.61 -17.04
N ALA A 85 -20.07 -15.82 -17.42
CA ALA A 85 -20.22 -14.91 -18.56
C ALA A 85 -20.41 -15.75 -19.84
N SER A 86 -21.57 -15.61 -20.47
CA SER A 86 -21.81 -16.17 -21.81
C SER A 86 -20.85 -15.54 -22.80
N LYS A 87 -20.17 -16.39 -23.59
CA LYS A 87 -19.21 -16.01 -24.63
C LYS A 87 -19.88 -15.27 -25.78
#